data_AF-I4HAE0-F1
#
_entry.id   AF-I4HAE0-F1
#
_cell.length_a   1.000
_cell.length_b   1.000
_cell.length_c   1.000
_cell.angle_alpha   90.00
_cell.angle_beta   90.00
_cell.angle_gamma   90.00
#
_symmetry.space_group_name_H-M   'P 1'
#
loop_
_entity.id
_entity.type
_entity.pdbx_description
1 polymer ?
#
loop_
_entity_poly.entity_id
_entity_poly.type
_entity_poly.pdbx_seq_one_letter_code
_entity_poly.pdbx_strand_id
1 'polypeptide(L)'
;MTQITINLPVSLLESAQCLGKATARELSEVLIDSLEIILPTFNNLSIIGNQTKVSHLLDSEVIELANLKMDAVQNQRLGELQAKGKNTGLTEAEGYELLVLISIYQMGQLRKSMALAEAVKRGLK
;
A
#
# COMPACT_ATOMS: atom_id res chain seq x y z
N MET A 1 -1.21 -10.72 -22.27
CA MET A 1 -2.15 -10.98 -21.16
C MET A 1 -1.53 -12.02 -20.24
N THR A 2 -1.57 -11.80 -18.94
CA THR A 2 -1.04 -12.73 -17.93
C THR A 2 -2.23 -13.35 -17.20
N GLN A 3 -2.30 -14.68 -17.13
CA GLN A 3 -3.40 -15.38 -16.45
C GLN A 3 -2.97 -15.77 -15.03
N ILE A 4 -3.80 -15.45 -14.05
CA ILE A 4 -3.58 -15.78 -12.64
C ILE A 4 -4.82 -16.52 -12.13
N THR A 5 -4.62 -17.62 -11.41
CA THR A 5 -5.68 -18.35 -10.70
C THR A 5 -5.51 -18.09 -9.21
N ILE A 6 -6.57 -17.60 -8.56
CA ILE A 6 -6.58 -17.30 -7.12
C ILE A 6 -7.74 -18.04 -6.44
N ASN A 7 -7.50 -18.51 -5.22
CA ASN A 7 -8.55 -19.06 -4.37
C ASN A 7 -9.15 -17.91 -3.55
N LEU A 8 -10.44 -17.65 -3.71
CA LEU A 8 -11.13 -16.57 -3.00
C LEU A 8 -11.88 -17.11 -1.77
N PRO A 9 -11.83 -16.42 -0.63
CA PRO A 9 -12.77 -16.67 0.45
C PRO A 9 -14.22 -16.54 -0.03
N VAL A 10 -15.12 -17.39 0.48
CA VAL A 10 -16.54 -17.40 0.09
C VAL A 10 -17.18 -16.02 0.26
N SER A 11 -16.90 -15.33 1.36
CA SER A 11 -17.41 -13.98 1.63
C SER A 11 -17.01 -12.94 0.56
N LEU A 12 -15.80 -13.06 0.01
CA LEU A 12 -15.30 -12.16 -1.03
C LEU A 12 -15.95 -12.46 -2.38
N LEU A 13 -16.14 -13.75 -2.69
CA LEU A 13 -16.89 -14.18 -3.87
C LEU A 13 -18.32 -13.66 -3.84
N GLU A 14 -19.02 -13.82 -2.72
CA GLU A 14 -20.40 -13.35 -2.53
C GLU A 14 -20.52 -11.83 -2.68
N SER A 15 -19.57 -11.08 -2.10
CA SER A 15 -19.53 -9.61 -2.21
C SER A 15 -19.36 -9.15 -3.66
N ALA A 16 -18.40 -9.75 -4.37
CA ALA A 16 -18.14 -9.42 -5.77
C ALA A 16 -19.31 -9.84 -6.70
N GLN A 17 -19.97 -10.97 -6.43
CA GLN A 17 -21.17 -11.38 -7.15
C GLN A 17 -22.36 -10.45 -6.90
N CYS A 18 -22.55 -9.98 -5.66
CA CYS A 18 -23.60 -9.03 -5.32
C CYS A 18 -23.41 -7.72 -6.13
N LEU A 19 -22.18 -7.22 -6.17
CA LEU A 19 -21.84 -6.02 -6.93
C LEU A 19 -22.01 -6.23 -8.45
N GLY A 20 -21.59 -7.38 -8.98
CA GLY A 20 -21.81 -7.73 -10.40
C GLY A 20 -23.29 -7.77 -10.77
N LYS A 21 -24.13 -8.42 -9.94
CA LYS A 21 -25.59 -8.43 -10.16
C LYS A 21 -26.19 -7.03 -10.11
N ALA A 22 -25.79 -6.21 -9.14
CA ALA A 22 -26.31 -4.85 -8.98
C ALA A 22 -25.93 -3.92 -10.13
N THR A 23 -24.80 -4.18 -10.80
CA THR A 23 -24.28 -3.36 -11.89
C THR A 23 -24.48 -3.97 -13.28
N ALA A 24 -25.09 -5.17 -13.36
CA ALA A 24 -25.23 -5.96 -14.58
C ALA A 24 -23.88 -6.27 -15.26
N ARG A 25 -22.86 -6.60 -14.46
CA ARG A 25 -21.49 -6.89 -14.91
C ARG A 25 -21.03 -8.27 -14.50
N GLU A 26 -20.13 -8.85 -15.29
CA GLU A 26 -19.50 -10.13 -15.01
C GLU A 26 -18.59 -10.05 -13.78
N LEU A 27 -18.49 -11.15 -13.03
CA LEU A 27 -17.68 -11.23 -11.82
C LEU A 27 -16.20 -10.88 -12.08
N SER A 28 -15.64 -11.38 -13.19
CA SER A 28 -14.25 -11.13 -13.58
C SER A 28 -13.99 -9.65 -13.83
N GLU A 29 -14.90 -8.95 -14.51
CA GLU A 29 -14.77 -7.52 -14.78
C GLU A 29 -14.84 -6.70 -13.49
N VAL A 30 -15.78 -7.02 -12.60
CA VAL A 30 -15.89 -6.36 -11.30
C VAL A 30 -14.63 -6.54 -10.47
N LEU A 31 -14.06 -7.74 -10.45
CA LEU A 31 -12.82 -8.01 -9.74
C LEU A 31 -11.63 -7.27 -10.36
N ILE A 32 -11.52 -7.25 -11.70
CA ILE A 32 -10.48 -6.52 -12.41
C ILE A 32 -10.58 -5.03 -12.10
N ASP A 33 -11.75 -4.41 -12.29
CA ASP A 33 -11.95 -2.99 -12.00
C ASP A 33 -11.66 -2.65 -10.55
N SER A 34 -12.10 -3.50 -9.61
CA SER A 34 -11.83 -3.30 -8.19
C SER A 34 -10.32 -3.29 -7.92
N LEU A 35 -9.58 -4.21 -8.54
CA LEU A 35 -8.12 -4.25 -8.47
C LEU A 35 -7.48 -3.06 -9.20
N GLU A 36 -8.00 -2.64 -10.35
CA GLU A 36 -7.50 -1.47 -11.09
C GLU A 36 -7.78 -0.15 -10.37
N ILE A 37 -8.82 -0.08 -9.54
CA ILE A 37 -9.09 1.08 -8.70
C ILE A 37 -8.15 1.04 -7.48
N ILE A 38 -8.06 -0.10 -6.81
CA ILE A 38 -7.35 -0.22 -5.53
C ILE A 38 -5.82 -0.31 -5.73
N LEU A 39 -5.31 -1.10 -6.67
CA LEU A 39 -3.86 -1.31 -6.82
C LEU A 39 -3.09 -0.03 -7.16
N PRO A 40 -3.58 0.88 -8.02
CA PRO A 40 -2.94 2.17 -8.24
C PRO A 40 -2.96 3.08 -7.01
N THR A 41 -3.95 2.95 -6.11
CA THR A 41 -3.87 3.67 -4.83
C THR A 41 -2.64 3.21 -4.04
N PHE A 42 -2.25 1.93 -4.11
CA PHE A 42 -0.99 1.45 -3.54
C PHE A 42 0.27 1.91 -4.30
N ASN A 43 0.18 2.12 -5.61
CA ASN A 43 1.29 2.67 -6.40
C ASN A 43 1.50 4.17 -6.14
N ASN A 44 0.43 4.93 -5.93
CA ASN A 44 0.48 6.35 -5.59
C ASN A 44 0.96 6.62 -4.14
N LEU A 45 1.03 5.59 -3.30
CA LEU A 45 1.71 5.64 -2.00
C LEU A 45 3.24 5.68 -2.15
N SER A 46 3.75 5.63 -3.38
CA SER A 46 5.16 5.77 -3.75
C SER A 46 5.45 7.09 -4.48
N ILE A 47 5.05 8.24 -3.91
CA ILE A 47 5.41 9.58 -4.45
C ILE A 47 6.93 9.71 -4.71
N ILE A 48 7.76 8.79 -4.20
CA ILE A 48 9.10 8.53 -4.74
C ILE A 48 9.12 7.14 -5.41
N GLY A 49 9.01 7.16 -6.73
CA GLY A 49 8.57 6.09 -7.62
C GLY A 49 9.12 4.69 -7.31
N ASN A 50 8.20 3.74 -7.11
CA ASN A 50 8.55 2.34 -6.85
C ASN A 50 9.33 1.65 -7.98
N GLN A 51 9.46 2.30 -9.15
CA GLN A 51 10.07 1.74 -10.35
C GLN A 51 11.56 2.10 -10.51
N THR A 52 12.02 3.21 -9.95
CA THR A 52 13.43 3.62 -10.07
C THR A 52 14.26 2.95 -8.98
N LYS A 53 15.32 2.24 -9.40
CA LYS A 53 16.32 1.71 -8.47
C LYS A 53 16.97 2.89 -7.74
N VAL A 54 17.13 2.77 -6.42
CA VAL A 54 17.75 3.80 -5.57
C VAL A 54 19.15 4.20 -6.10
N SER A 55 19.89 3.25 -6.69
CA SER A 55 21.19 3.50 -7.30
C SER A 55 21.18 4.49 -8.48
N HIS A 56 20.01 4.76 -9.09
CA HIS A 56 19.87 5.71 -10.19
C HIS A 56 19.40 7.10 -9.74
N LEU A 57 19.05 7.26 -8.45
CA LEU A 57 18.65 8.55 -7.90
C LEU A 57 19.87 9.48 -7.77
N LEU A 58 19.63 10.78 -7.89
CA LEU A 58 20.59 11.83 -7.55
C LEU A 58 20.88 11.83 -6.05
N ASP A 59 22.02 12.38 -5.65
CA ASP A 59 22.43 12.42 -4.24
C ASP A 59 21.40 13.14 -3.35
N SER A 60 20.81 14.23 -3.84
CA SER A 60 19.73 14.96 -3.15
C SER A 60 18.49 14.09 -2.93
N GLU A 61 18.11 13.30 -3.94
CA GLU A 61 16.96 12.40 -3.88
C GLU A 61 17.22 11.20 -2.95
N VAL A 62 18.46 10.69 -2.93
CA VAL A 62 18.88 9.65 -1.98
C VAL A 62 18.82 10.18 -0.55
N ILE A 63 19.29 11.40 -0.29
CA ILE A 63 19.24 12.02 1.04
C ILE A 63 17.79 12.26 1.47
N GLU A 64 16.95 12.77 0.57
CA GLU A 64 15.53 12.99 0.83
C GLU A 64 14.83 11.66 1.16
N LEU A 65 15.01 10.62 0.34
CA LEU A 65 14.44 9.29 0.56
C LEU A 65 14.96 8.63 1.85
N ALA A 66 16.24 8.83 2.18
CA ALA A 66 16.85 8.32 3.42
C ALA A 66 16.28 9.02 4.68
N ASN A 67 15.70 10.21 4.52
CA ASN A 67 15.05 10.97 5.59
C ASN A 67 13.52 10.89 5.55
N LEU A 68 12.96 10.15 4.58
CA LEU A 68 11.53 10.00 4.41
C LEU A 68 10.86 9.55 5.72
N LYS A 69 9.70 10.15 5.97
CA LYS A 69 8.77 9.77 7.02
C LYS A 69 7.41 9.52 6.37
N MET A 70 6.64 8.63 6.98
CA MET A 70 5.21 8.54 6.68
C MET A 70 4.57 9.91 6.94
N ASP A 71 3.57 10.24 6.13
CA ASP A 71 2.78 11.47 6.33
C ASP A 71 2.25 11.54 7.78
N ALA A 72 2.20 12.74 8.34
CA ALA A 72 1.87 12.94 9.75
C ALA A 72 0.43 12.52 10.08
N VAL A 73 -0.52 12.81 9.18
CA VAL A 73 -1.93 12.44 9.37
C VAL A 73 -2.09 10.93 9.25
N GLN A 74 -1.46 10.32 8.25
CA GLN A 74 -1.46 8.86 8.08
C GLN A 74 -0.82 8.14 9.28
N ASN A 75 0.32 8.64 9.78
CA ASN A 75 1.02 8.06 10.91
C ASN A 75 0.24 8.20 12.22
N GLN A 76 -0.42 9.34 12.43
CA GLN A 76 -1.34 9.51 13.55
C GLN A 76 -2.49 8.51 13.47
N ARG A 77 -3.15 8.43 12.30
CA ARG A 77 -4.28 7.53 12.08
C ARG A 77 -3.91 6.06 12.27
N LEU A 78 -2.72 5.67 11.82
CA LEU A 78 -2.14 4.34 12.05
C LEU A 78 -2.06 4.03 13.55
N GLY A 79 -1.54 4.97 14.34
CA GLY A 79 -1.45 4.83 15.80
C GLY A 79 -2.82 4.71 16.48
N GLU A 80 -3.79 5.52 16.06
CA GLU A 80 -5.18 5.48 16.57
C GLU A 80 -5.83 4.11 16.31
N LEU A 81 -5.74 3.59 15.08
CA LEU A 81 -6.31 2.29 14.71
C LEU A 81 -5.61 1.14 15.44
N GLN A 82 -4.28 1.19 15.61
CA GLN A 82 -3.55 0.20 16.39
C GLN A 82 -3.98 0.20 17.87
N ALA A 83 -4.17 1.39 18.46
CA ALA A 83 -4.64 1.51 19.84
C ALA A 83 -6.08 1.00 19.99
N LYS A 84 -6.97 1.37 19.06
CA LYS A 84 -8.37 0.92 19.04
C LYS A 84 -8.46 -0.60 18.89
N GLY A 85 -7.72 -1.18 17.95
CA GLY A 85 -7.74 -2.63 17.70
C GLY A 85 -7.31 -3.46 18.91
N LYS A 86 -6.39 -2.95 19.73
CA LYS A 86 -5.97 -3.63 20.98
C LYS A 86 -7.01 -3.55 22.10
N ASN A 87 -7.78 -2.46 22.16
CA ASN A 87 -8.62 -2.15 23.32
C ASN A 87 -10.10 -2.49 23.11
N THR A 88 -10.64 -2.15 21.94
CA THR A 88 -12.09 -2.20 21.66
C THR A 88 -12.45 -3.03 20.45
N GLY A 89 -11.46 -3.47 19.66
CA GLY A 89 -11.66 -4.09 18.36
C GLY A 89 -11.91 -3.06 17.25
N LEU A 90 -11.74 -3.50 16.01
CA LEU A 90 -11.95 -2.70 14.79
C LEU A 90 -13.22 -3.15 14.08
N THR A 91 -13.90 -2.20 13.45
CA THR A 91 -14.86 -2.55 12.39
C THR A 91 -14.11 -3.12 11.18
N GLU A 92 -14.83 -3.80 10.29
CA GLU A 92 -14.24 -4.37 9.07
C GLU A 92 -13.57 -3.29 8.19
N ALA A 93 -14.24 -2.15 7.99
CA ALA A 93 -13.68 -1.01 7.26
C ALA A 93 -12.40 -0.46 7.90
N GLU A 94 -12.37 -0.35 9.23
CA GLU A 94 -11.18 0.10 9.97
C GLU A 94 -10.05 -0.94 9.93
N GLY A 95 -10.38 -2.23 9.88
CA GLY A 95 -9.42 -3.30 9.66
C GLY A 95 -8.73 -3.17 8.30
N TYR A 96 -9.49 -2.89 7.25
CA TYR A 96 -8.92 -2.60 5.92
C TYR A 96 -8.08 -1.31 5.91
N GLU A 97 -8.57 -0.23 6.53
CA GLU A 97 -7.82 1.02 6.65
C GLU A 97 -6.47 0.79 7.36
N LEU A 98 -6.47 0.03 8.47
CA LEU A 98 -5.26 -0.31 9.19
C LEU A 98 -4.27 -1.11 8.34
N LEU A 99 -4.75 -2.10 7.57
CA LEU A 99 -3.91 -2.89 6.67
C LEU A 99 -3.26 -2.02 5.59
N VAL A 100 -3.99 -1.05 5.04
CA VAL A 100 -3.45 -0.09 4.06
C VAL A 100 -2.34 0.75 4.70
N LEU A 101 -2.59 1.33 5.88
CA LEU A 101 -1.61 2.17 6.57
C LEU A 101 -0.35 1.40 6.99
N ILE A 102 -0.48 0.15 7.44
CA ILE A 102 0.66 -0.73 7.73
C ILE A 102 1.48 -0.98 6.46
N SER A 103 0.82 -1.23 5.33
CA SER A 103 1.49 -1.48 4.05
C SER A 103 2.29 -0.26 3.58
N ILE A 104 1.73 0.95 3.71
CA ILE A 104 2.42 2.22 3.42
C ILE A 104 3.67 2.35 4.27
N TYR A 105 3.52 2.16 5.58
CA TYR A 105 4.62 2.27 6.53
C TYR A 105 5.76 1.31 6.19
N GLN A 106 5.45 0.02 5.95
CA GLN A 106 6.44 -1.01 5.63
C GLN A 106 7.17 -0.73 4.31
N MET A 107 6.42 -0.34 3.27
CA MET A 107 7.01 0.00 1.96
C MET A 107 7.94 1.22 2.07
N GLY A 108 7.51 2.27 2.77
CA GLY A 108 8.31 3.47 3.02
C GLY A 108 9.59 3.14 3.80
N GLN A 109 9.48 2.28 4.82
CA GLN A 109 10.63 1.87 5.62
C GLN A 109 11.65 1.04 4.83
N LEU A 110 11.18 0.17 3.93
CA LEU A 110 12.03 -0.59 3.03
C LEU A 110 12.79 0.35 2.07
N ARG A 111 12.11 1.31 1.44
CA ARG A 111 12.79 2.26 0.54
C ARG A 111 13.77 3.16 1.27
N LYS A 112 13.40 3.61 2.48
CA LYS A 112 14.29 4.38 3.35
C LYS A 112 15.56 3.60 3.68
N SER A 113 15.46 2.31 4.00
CA SER A 113 16.65 1.50 4.32
C SER A 113 17.55 1.31 3.09
N MET A 114 16.98 1.13 1.90
CA MET A 114 17.74 1.11 0.64
C MET A 114 18.45 2.44 0.38
N ALA A 115 17.77 3.57 0.60
CA ALA A 115 18.37 4.90 0.46
C ALA A 115 19.46 5.18 1.48
N LEU A 116 19.30 4.72 2.74
CA LEU A 116 20.35 4.79 3.75
C LEU A 116 21.58 3.99 3.34
N ALA A 117 21.41 2.77 2.84
CA ALA A 117 22.51 1.94 2.35
C ALA A 117 23.24 2.60 1.17
N GLU A 118 22.51 3.19 0.22
CA GLU A 118 23.10 3.91 -0.90
C GLU A 118 23.78 5.21 -0.46
N ALA A 119 23.20 5.95 0.50
CA ALA A 119 23.81 7.15 1.07
C ALA A 119 25.18 6.84 1.72
N VAL A 120 25.26 5.75 2.49
CA VAL A 120 26.53 5.28 3.09
C VAL A 120 27.52 4.89 2.00
N LYS A 121 27.08 4.13 0.98
CA LYS A 121 27.93 3.72 -0.15
C LYS A 121 28.50 4.92 -0.92
N ARG A 122 27.76 6.03 -1.00
CA ARG A 122 28.18 7.27 -1.67
C ARG A 122 28.91 8.27 -0.76
N GLY A 123 28.97 8.02 0.54
CA GLY A 123 29.57 8.96 1.51
C GLY A 123 28.74 10.23 1.77
N LEU A 124 27.41 10.14 1.62
CA LEU A 124 26.46 11.25 1.84
C LEU A 124 25.97 11.35 3.30
N LYS A 125 26.36 10.40 4.15
CA LYS A 125 26.04 10.31 5.58
C LYS A 125 27.21 9.71 6.35
#